data_AF-A0A369M629-F1
#
_entry.id   AF-A0A369M629-F1
#
_cell.length_a   1.000
_cell.length_b   1.000
_cell.length_c   1.000
_cell.angle_alpha   90.00
_cell.angle_beta   90.00
_cell.angle_gamma   90.00
#
_symmetry.space_group_name_H-M   'P 1'
#
loop_
_entity.id
_entity.type
_entity.pdbx_description
1 polymer ?
#
loop_
_entity_poly.entity_id
_entity_poly.type
_entity_poly.pdbx_seq_one_letter_code
_entity_poly.pdbx_strand_id
1 'polypeptide(L)'
;MKITTNLTHIATEVEFEPALTEEQLKEAFGAVGLKGFPAELDIAERTEEHVQMMALDSFLGFAQTSGVAAVTYDVTYFPHADDAEVTYQLKQLARELEISADVIRDVCADEIREYLELDAKRDANAPVHSIVECYVGGTAFAWYGMNEYPRLKRIILRKLAQGGQRAKHNFIMRASKEQVDLLEDY
;
A
#
# COMPACT_ATOMS: atom_id res chain seq x y z
N MET A 1 -29.18 26.86 21.49
CA MET A 1 -29.40 25.64 20.70
C MET A 1 -28.09 25.33 19.99
N LYS A 2 -27.28 24.42 20.55
CA LYS A 2 -26.03 23.96 19.93
C LYS A 2 -26.40 22.93 18.87
N ILE A 3 -26.21 23.25 17.60
CA ILE A 3 -26.31 22.28 16.51
C ILE A 3 -24.98 21.53 16.49
N THR A 4 -24.92 20.47 17.28
CA THR A 4 -23.97 19.38 17.08
C THR A 4 -24.68 18.31 16.29
N THR A 5 -24.46 18.29 14.97
CA THR A 5 -24.65 17.10 14.18
C THR A 5 -23.29 16.84 13.55
N ASN A 6 -22.61 15.81 14.04
CA ASN A 6 -21.38 15.30 13.47
C ASN A 6 -21.52 15.27 11.95
N LEU A 7 -20.68 16.02 11.24
CA LEU A 7 -20.39 15.79 9.83
C LEU A 7 -19.80 14.38 9.78
N THR A 8 -20.66 13.39 9.64
CA THR A 8 -20.27 12.04 9.30
C THR A 8 -19.52 12.16 7.98
N HIS A 9 -18.20 12.10 8.05
CA HIS A 9 -17.35 11.82 6.91
C HIS A 9 -17.93 10.53 6.31
N ILE A 10 -18.63 10.64 5.18
CA ILE A 10 -19.01 9.45 4.41
C ILE A 10 -17.66 8.97 3.88
N ALA A 11 -17.04 8.04 4.61
CA ALA A 11 -15.90 7.29 4.12
C ALA A 11 -16.44 6.40 3.00
N THR A 12 -16.59 6.98 1.82
CA THR A 12 -16.85 6.22 0.60
C THR A 12 -15.64 5.32 0.43
N GLU A 13 -15.87 4.01 0.42
CA GLU A 13 -14.81 3.02 0.22
C GLU A 13 -14.22 3.26 -1.18
N VAL A 14 -12.98 3.73 -1.23
CA VAL A 14 -12.28 3.95 -2.50
C VAL A 14 -11.73 2.60 -2.93
N GLU A 15 -12.43 1.92 -3.83
CA GLU A 15 -11.87 0.77 -4.53
C GLU A 15 -10.79 1.28 -5.51
N PHE A 16 -9.57 0.79 -5.36
CA PHE A 16 -8.49 1.12 -6.28
C PHE A 16 -8.69 0.40 -7.61
N GLU A 17 -8.68 1.18 -8.69
CA GLU A 17 -8.67 0.64 -10.05
C GLU A 17 -7.28 0.07 -10.39
N PRO A 18 -7.17 -0.82 -11.39
CA PRO A 18 -5.88 -1.30 -11.86
C PRO A 18 -4.98 -0.15 -12.33
N ALA A 19 -3.69 -0.24 -12.01
CA ALA A 19 -2.70 0.73 -12.49
C ALA A 19 -2.55 0.63 -14.02
N LEU A 20 -2.48 1.77 -14.69
CA LEU A 20 -2.40 1.89 -16.15
C LEU A 20 -1.00 2.30 -16.60
N THR A 21 -0.58 1.79 -17.75
CA THR A 21 0.67 2.21 -18.40
C THR A 21 0.61 3.67 -18.84
N GLU A 22 1.78 4.25 -19.14
CA GLU A 22 1.87 5.63 -19.63
C GLU A 22 1.08 5.82 -20.95
N GLU A 23 1.13 4.83 -21.84
CA GLU A 23 0.40 4.83 -23.10
C GLU A 23 -1.12 4.82 -22.88
N GLN A 24 -1.60 3.94 -21.99
CA GLN A 24 -3.03 3.85 -21.66
C GLN A 24 -3.54 5.15 -21.02
N LEU A 25 -2.75 5.77 -20.14
CA LEU A 25 -3.10 7.06 -19.56
C LEU A 25 -3.18 8.16 -20.62
N LYS A 26 -2.18 8.25 -21.51
CA LYS A 26 -2.19 9.23 -22.62
C LYS A 26 -3.39 9.05 -23.55
N GLU A 27 -3.78 7.81 -23.82
CA GLU A 27 -4.99 7.51 -24.59
C GLU A 27 -6.25 8.00 -23.87
N ALA A 28 -6.38 7.70 -22.57
CA ALA A 28 -7.50 8.16 -21.75
C ALA A 28 -7.60 9.69 -21.69
N PHE A 29 -6.47 10.40 -21.55
CA PHE A 29 -6.44 11.87 -21.58
C PHE A 29 -6.86 12.41 -22.95
N GLY A 30 -6.35 11.81 -24.03
CA GLY A 30 -6.69 12.18 -25.40
C GLY A 30 -8.16 12.05 -25.71
N ALA A 31 -8.83 11.01 -25.19
CA ALA A 31 -10.27 10.78 -25.35
C ALA A 31 -11.13 11.93 -24.80
N VAL A 32 -10.65 12.64 -23.78
CA VAL A 32 -11.31 13.82 -23.18
C VAL A 32 -10.66 15.15 -23.56
N GLY A 33 -9.67 15.14 -24.46
CA GLY A 33 -8.98 16.34 -24.93
C GLY A 33 -8.04 17.00 -23.92
N LEU A 34 -7.62 16.27 -22.89
CA LEU A 34 -6.65 16.74 -21.89
C LEU A 34 -5.22 16.39 -22.32
N LYS A 35 -4.26 17.24 -21.94
CA LYS A 35 -2.83 16.94 -22.07
C LYS A 35 -2.32 16.31 -20.77
N GLY A 36 -1.55 15.24 -20.87
CA GLY A 36 -0.83 14.67 -19.74
C GLY A 36 0.62 15.14 -19.70
N PHE A 37 1.13 15.48 -18.51
CA PHE A 37 2.54 15.77 -18.29
C PHE A 37 3.11 14.87 -17.19
N PRO A 38 4.28 14.22 -17.41
CA PRO A 38 4.91 13.44 -16.36
C PRO A 38 5.36 14.36 -15.22
N ALA A 39 5.11 13.94 -13.99
CA ALA A 39 5.58 14.60 -12.77
C ALA A 39 5.95 13.54 -11.73
N GLU A 40 6.97 13.81 -10.92
CA GLU A 40 7.27 12.96 -9.76
C GLU A 40 6.22 13.26 -8.68
N LEU A 41 5.30 12.31 -8.48
CA LEU A 41 4.18 12.46 -7.54
C LEU A 41 4.43 11.55 -6.34
N ASP A 42 4.73 12.13 -5.18
CA ASP A 42 4.98 11.36 -3.97
C ASP A 42 3.68 10.75 -3.42
N ILE A 43 3.53 9.44 -3.62
CA ILE A 43 2.36 8.68 -3.17
C ILE A 43 2.16 8.78 -1.65
N ALA A 44 3.23 8.89 -0.85
CA ALA A 44 3.13 8.99 0.60
C ALA A 44 2.45 10.31 1.01
N GLU A 45 2.87 11.44 0.42
CA GLU A 45 2.25 12.75 0.65
C GLU A 45 0.83 12.83 0.05
N ARG A 46 0.53 12.08 -1.03
CA ARG A 46 -0.77 12.12 -1.72
C ARG A 46 -1.84 11.19 -1.17
N THR A 47 -1.49 10.35 -0.19
CA THR A 47 -2.46 9.58 0.61
C THR A 47 -2.86 10.31 1.91
N GLU A 48 -2.41 11.56 2.10
CA GLU A 48 -2.82 12.44 3.19
C GLU A 48 -4.26 13.00 3.00
N GLU A 49 -4.89 13.47 4.08
CA GLU A 49 -6.30 13.91 4.12
C GLU A 49 -6.66 15.10 3.19
N HIS A 50 -5.68 15.63 2.43
CA HIS A 50 -5.81 16.83 1.61
C HIS A 50 -6.06 16.55 0.11
N VAL A 51 -5.92 15.30 -0.34
CA VAL A 51 -6.17 14.92 -1.75
C VAL A 51 -7.53 14.24 -1.88
N GLN A 52 -8.36 14.72 -2.81
CA GLN A 52 -9.66 14.12 -3.09
C GLN A 52 -9.52 13.02 -4.14
N MET A 53 -9.72 11.78 -3.70
CA MET A 53 -9.60 10.59 -4.55
C MET A 53 -10.87 10.34 -5.37
N MET A 54 -10.70 10.03 -6.65
CA MET A 54 -11.79 9.78 -7.61
C MET A 54 -11.44 8.61 -8.54
N ALA A 55 -12.47 7.92 -9.05
CA ALA A 55 -12.30 6.99 -10.17
C ALA A 55 -11.84 7.74 -11.43
N LEU A 56 -11.07 7.09 -12.30
CA LEU A 56 -10.38 7.75 -13.41
C LEU A 56 -11.35 8.48 -14.34
N ASP A 57 -12.44 7.83 -14.75
CA ASP A 57 -13.43 8.41 -15.66
C ASP A 57 -14.10 9.66 -15.05
N SER A 58 -14.46 9.59 -13.76
CA SER A 58 -15.03 10.73 -13.03
C SER A 58 -14.02 11.87 -12.85
N PHE A 59 -12.77 11.53 -12.56
CA PHE A 59 -11.67 12.48 -12.44
C PHE A 59 -11.44 13.23 -13.76
N LEU A 60 -11.35 12.51 -14.88
CA LEU A 60 -11.12 13.10 -16.20
C LEU A 60 -12.30 13.97 -16.66
N GLY A 61 -13.54 13.52 -16.43
CA GLY A 61 -14.73 14.33 -16.70
C GLY A 61 -14.79 15.60 -15.85
N PHE A 62 -14.41 15.51 -14.57
CA PHE A 62 -14.31 16.67 -13.69
C PHE A 62 -13.22 17.65 -14.15
N ALA A 63 -12.03 17.17 -14.47
CA ALA A 63 -10.92 18.00 -14.94
C ALA A 63 -11.27 18.74 -16.23
N GLN A 64 -11.91 18.04 -17.18
CA GLN A 64 -12.42 18.63 -18.42
C GLN A 64 -13.47 19.72 -18.12
N THR A 65 -14.48 19.43 -17.29
CA THR A 65 -15.56 20.37 -16.96
C THR A 65 -15.06 21.58 -16.17
N SER A 66 -14.02 21.39 -15.37
CA SER A 66 -13.35 22.45 -14.61
C SER A 66 -12.48 23.36 -15.49
N GLY A 67 -12.38 23.07 -16.79
CA GLY A 67 -11.62 23.86 -17.75
C GLY A 67 -10.11 23.72 -17.59
N VAL A 68 -9.65 22.64 -16.95
CA VAL A 68 -8.22 22.37 -16.82
C VAL A 68 -7.68 21.99 -18.19
N ALA A 69 -6.56 22.61 -18.61
CA ALA A 69 -5.95 22.32 -19.90
C ALA A 69 -5.10 21.04 -19.91
N ALA A 70 -4.66 20.60 -18.72
CA ALA A 70 -3.73 19.50 -18.56
C ALA A 70 -3.76 18.88 -17.16
N VAL A 71 -3.38 17.61 -17.08
CA VAL A 71 -3.18 16.86 -15.84
C VAL A 71 -1.72 16.43 -15.72
N THR A 72 -1.27 16.20 -14.49
CA THR A 72 0.03 15.58 -14.23
C THR A 72 -0.16 14.12 -13.91
N TYR A 73 0.81 13.28 -14.26
CA TYR A 73 0.76 11.86 -13.95
C TYR A 73 2.13 11.29 -13.61
N ASP A 74 2.12 10.18 -12.88
CA ASP A 74 3.29 9.34 -12.64
C ASP A 74 2.90 7.86 -12.79
N VAL A 75 3.85 7.05 -13.26
CA VAL A 75 3.68 5.60 -13.42
C VAL A 75 4.89 4.90 -12.85
N THR A 76 4.70 4.18 -11.77
CA THR A 76 5.77 3.51 -11.04
C THR A 76 5.86 2.04 -11.43
N TYR A 77 7.04 1.63 -11.87
CA TYR A 77 7.40 0.23 -12.10
C TYR A 77 8.40 -0.21 -11.03
N PHE A 78 8.20 -1.42 -10.50
CA PHE A 78 9.23 -2.06 -9.68
C PHE A 78 9.92 -3.16 -10.47
N PRO A 79 11.27 -3.19 -10.51
CA PRO A 79 11.99 -4.34 -11.03
C PRO A 79 11.69 -5.57 -10.18
N HIS A 80 12.09 -6.74 -10.66
CA HIS A 80 12.07 -7.94 -9.83
C HIS A 80 12.96 -7.76 -8.60
N ALA A 81 12.48 -8.24 -7.47
CA ALA A 81 13.21 -8.18 -6.22
C ALA A 81 14.43 -9.10 -6.27
N ASP A 82 15.57 -8.56 -5.87
CA ASP A 82 16.82 -9.29 -5.68
C ASP A 82 17.21 -9.30 -4.18
N ASP A 83 18.34 -9.94 -3.86
CA ASP A 83 18.79 -9.99 -2.47
C ASP A 83 19.19 -8.61 -1.91
N ALA A 84 19.58 -7.66 -2.77
CA ALA A 84 19.87 -6.30 -2.34
C ALA A 84 18.60 -5.57 -1.90
N GLU A 85 17.52 -5.71 -2.67
CA GLU A 85 16.20 -5.18 -2.34
C GLU A 85 15.63 -5.82 -1.07
N VAL A 86 15.73 -7.15 -0.94
CA VAL A 86 15.37 -7.86 0.31
C VAL A 86 16.18 -7.29 1.48
N THR A 87 17.49 -7.15 1.33
CA THR A 87 18.36 -6.58 2.38
C THR A 87 17.94 -5.17 2.76
N TYR A 88 17.61 -4.33 1.78
CA TYR A 88 17.17 -2.96 2.00
C TYR A 88 15.85 -2.92 2.79
N GLN A 89 14.83 -3.67 2.36
CA GLN A 89 13.54 -3.73 3.04
C GLN A 89 13.67 -4.30 4.46
N LEU A 90 14.50 -5.32 4.66
CA LEU A 90 14.76 -5.88 5.99
C LEU A 90 15.41 -4.88 6.93
N LYS A 91 16.34 -4.04 6.44
CA LYS A 91 16.96 -2.97 7.24
C LYS A 91 15.95 -1.91 7.67
N GLN A 92 15.00 -1.55 6.80
CA GLN A 92 13.93 -0.61 7.16
C GLN A 92 13.02 -1.23 8.22
N LEU A 93 12.57 -2.46 7.99
CA LEU A 93 11.71 -3.17 8.94
C LEU A 93 12.38 -3.40 10.30
N ALA A 94 13.67 -3.74 10.30
CA ALA A 94 14.49 -3.88 11.50
C ALA A 94 14.50 -2.62 12.36
N ARG A 95 14.59 -1.44 11.74
CA ARG A 95 14.52 -0.15 12.44
C ARG A 95 13.15 0.11 13.05
N GLU A 96 12.09 -0.18 12.30
CA GLU A 96 10.72 0.00 12.77
C GLU A 96 10.35 -0.94 13.93
N LEU A 97 10.87 -2.17 13.90
CA LEU A 97 10.58 -3.18 14.91
C LEU A 97 11.59 -3.19 16.07
N GLU A 98 12.69 -2.44 15.97
CA GLU A 98 13.82 -2.47 16.90
C GLU A 98 14.42 -3.89 17.07
N ILE A 99 14.46 -4.67 15.99
CA ILE A 99 15.00 -6.04 15.94
C ILE A 99 16.13 -6.09 14.91
N SER A 100 17.13 -6.96 15.12
CA SER A 100 18.20 -7.18 14.13
C SER A 100 17.63 -7.69 12.78
N ALA A 101 18.11 -7.11 11.68
CA ALA A 101 17.75 -7.55 10.33
C ALA A 101 18.14 -9.01 10.07
N ASP A 102 19.26 -9.48 10.63
CA ASP A 102 19.72 -10.86 10.49
C ASP A 102 18.77 -11.83 11.21
N VAL A 103 18.25 -11.44 12.38
CA VAL A 103 17.25 -12.25 13.10
C VAL A 103 15.95 -12.34 12.31
N ILE A 104 15.50 -11.23 11.71
CA ILE A 104 14.30 -11.25 10.85
C ILE A 104 14.55 -12.15 9.63
N ARG A 105 15.73 -12.04 9.00
CA ARG A 105 16.11 -12.87 7.85
C ARG A 105 16.08 -14.35 8.18
N ASP A 106 16.67 -14.75 9.30
CA ASP A 106 16.76 -16.16 9.71
C ASP A 106 15.39 -16.73 10.08
N VAL A 107 14.61 -15.99 10.87
CA VAL A 107 13.28 -16.43 11.32
C VAL A 107 12.28 -16.50 10.16
N CYS A 108 12.43 -15.64 9.16
CA CYS A 108 11.51 -15.52 8.02
C CYS A 108 12.12 -16.00 6.68
N ALA A 109 13.13 -16.88 6.72
CA ALA A 109 13.83 -17.33 5.52
C ALA A 109 12.90 -18.01 4.49
N ASP A 110 11.94 -18.81 4.98
CA ASP A 110 10.95 -19.47 4.13
C ASP A 110 10.02 -18.47 3.45
N GLU A 111 9.54 -17.47 4.19
CA GLU A 111 8.67 -16.42 3.67
C GLU A 111 9.39 -15.50 2.68
N ILE A 112 10.66 -15.19 2.91
CA ILE A 112 11.48 -14.42 1.98
C ILE A 112 11.63 -15.17 0.66
N ARG A 113 11.88 -16.48 0.72
CA ARG A 113 11.95 -17.33 -0.48
C ARG A 113 10.62 -17.38 -1.23
N GLU A 114 9.50 -17.60 -0.52
CA GLU A 114 8.16 -17.60 -1.14
C GLU A 114 7.84 -16.24 -1.77
N TYR A 115 8.21 -15.14 -1.11
CA TYR A 115 8.09 -13.79 -1.66
C TYR A 115 8.83 -13.64 -3.00
N LEU A 116 10.08 -14.09 -3.07
CA LEU A 116 10.88 -14.02 -4.31
C LEU A 116 10.29 -14.91 -5.41
N GLU A 117 9.77 -16.09 -5.07
CA GLU A 117 9.09 -16.97 -6.04
C GLU A 117 7.80 -16.37 -6.59
N LEU A 118 7.06 -15.62 -5.76
CA LEU A 118 5.86 -14.89 -6.18
C LEU A 118 6.22 -13.68 -7.04
N ASP A 119 7.23 -12.90 -6.64
CA ASP A 119 7.65 -11.73 -7.41
C ASP A 119 8.23 -12.13 -8.78
N ALA A 120 8.93 -13.26 -8.87
CA ALA A 120 9.41 -13.80 -10.14
C ALA A 120 8.30 -14.18 -11.14
N LYS A 121 7.06 -14.38 -10.67
CA LYS A 121 5.89 -14.66 -11.52
C LYS A 121 5.16 -13.39 -11.98
N ARG A 122 5.46 -12.23 -11.37
CA ARG A 122 4.87 -10.95 -11.72
C ARG A 122 5.38 -10.49 -13.09
N ASP A 123 4.57 -9.72 -13.82
CA ASP A 123 5.08 -8.96 -14.96
C ASP A 123 5.76 -7.67 -14.45
N ALA A 124 7.09 -7.59 -14.56
CA ALA A 124 7.83 -6.40 -14.20
C ALA A 124 7.60 -5.21 -15.15
N ASN A 125 7.04 -5.46 -16.34
CA ASN A 125 6.66 -4.41 -17.29
C ASN A 125 5.24 -3.89 -17.05
N ALA A 126 4.50 -4.47 -16.11
CA ALA A 126 3.25 -3.90 -15.65
C ALA A 126 3.54 -2.87 -14.55
N PRO A 127 2.89 -1.71 -14.58
CA PRO A 127 3.05 -0.71 -13.53
C PRO A 127 2.49 -1.26 -12.23
N VAL A 128 3.14 -0.92 -11.14
CA VAL A 128 2.68 -1.25 -9.79
C VAL A 128 1.69 -0.21 -9.32
N HIS A 129 2.00 1.07 -9.57
CA HIS A 129 1.17 2.21 -9.25
C HIS A 129 1.09 3.15 -10.44
N SER A 130 -0.06 3.80 -10.58
CA SER A 130 -0.21 4.92 -11.50
C SER A 130 -1.04 5.99 -10.81
N ILE A 131 -0.64 7.24 -10.92
CA ILE A 131 -1.34 8.36 -10.31
C ILE A 131 -1.55 9.45 -11.35
N VAL A 132 -2.73 10.06 -11.31
CA VAL A 132 -3.06 11.23 -12.13
C VAL A 132 -3.62 12.29 -11.21
N GLU A 133 -3.15 13.52 -11.35
CA GLU A 133 -3.52 14.62 -10.48
C GLU A 133 -3.84 15.89 -11.28
N CYS A 134 -4.76 16.68 -10.74
CA CYS A 134 -4.99 18.05 -11.17
C CYS A 134 -5.30 18.96 -9.97
N TYR A 135 -5.03 20.25 -10.14
CA TYR A 135 -5.36 21.27 -9.16
C TYR A 135 -6.44 22.20 -9.69
N VAL A 136 -7.54 22.31 -8.95
CA VAL A 136 -8.68 23.16 -9.30
C VAL A 136 -9.09 23.97 -8.08
N GLY A 137 -9.09 25.30 -8.19
CA GLY A 137 -9.61 26.19 -7.14
C GLY A 137 -8.88 26.10 -5.79
N GLY A 138 -7.62 25.65 -5.77
CA GLY A 138 -6.84 25.45 -4.54
C GLY A 138 -6.95 24.04 -3.93
N THR A 139 -7.70 23.14 -4.56
CA THR A 139 -7.86 21.74 -4.13
C THR A 139 -7.16 20.79 -5.09
N ALA A 140 -6.46 19.80 -4.53
CA ALA A 140 -5.87 18.69 -5.27
C ALA A 140 -6.89 17.56 -5.44
N PHE A 141 -7.05 17.09 -6.67
CA PHE A 141 -7.85 15.92 -7.02
C PHE A 141 -6.94 14.90 -7.66
N ALA A 142 -7.11 13.63 -7.32
CA ALA A 142 -6.30 12.58 -7.89
C ALA A 142 -7.10 11.30 -8.17
N TRP A 143 -6.63 10.58 -9.17
CA TRP A 143 -6.89 9.17 -9.34
C TRP A 143 -5.63 8.38 -8.98
N TYR A 144 -5.81 7.22 -8.35
CA TYR A 144 -4.72 6.32 -8.01
C TYR A 144 -5.10 4.89 -8.40
N GLY A 145 -4.35 4.34 -9.34
CA GLY A 145 -4.42 2.95 -9.74
C GLY A 145 -3.34 2.13 -9.04
N MET A 146 -3.70 0.93 -8.60
CA MET A 146 -2.79 0.00 -7.94
C MET A 146 -3.00 -1.41 -8.49
N ASN A 147 -1.94 -2.02 -9.01
CA ASN A 147 -1.93 -3.44 -9.34
C ASN A 147 -1.49 -4.27 -8.13
N GLU A 148 -1.95 -5.52 -8.06
CA GLU A 148 -1.48 -6.43 -7.02
C GLU A 148 0.00 -6.79 -7.22
N TYR A 149 0.77 -6.73 -6.14
CA TYR A 149 2.15 -7.19 -6.12
C TYR A 149 2.53 -7.73 -4.73
N PRO A 150 3.44 -8.72 -4.65
CA PRO A 150 3.95 -9.21 -3.37
C PRO A 150 4.66 -8.10 -2.60
N ARG A 151 4.37 -7.97 -1.30
CA ARG A 151 5.01 -6.99 -0.40
C ARG A 151 5.72 -7.70 0.74
N LEU A 152 7.05 -7.73 0.71
CA LEU A 152 7.85 -8.47 1.69
C LEU A 152 7.54 -8.02 3.13
N LYS A 153 7.48 -6.70 3.39
CA LYS A 153 7.12 -6.16 4.71
C LYS A 153 5.79 -6.73 5.23
N ARG A 154 4.75 -6.79 4.39
CA ARG A 154 3.42 -7.31 4.77
C ARG A 154 3.49 -8.81 5.07
N ILE A 155 4.24 -9.56 4.27
CA ILE A 155 4.44 -11.01 4.44
C ILE A 155 5.14 -11.29 5.78
N ILE A 156 6.26 -10.61 6.05
CA ILE A 156 7.03 -10.78 7.29
C ILE A 156 6.21 -10.40 8.51
N LEU A 157 5.57 -9.22 8.50
CA LEU A 157 4.75 -8.77 9.64
C LEU A 157 3.61 -9.74 9.96
N ARG A 158 2.97 -10.32 8.92
CA ARG A 158 1.95 -11.35 9.10
C ARG A 158 2.54 -12.59 9.77
N LYS A 159 3.71 -13.05 9.34
CA LYS A 159 4.38 -14.23 9.92
C LYS A 159 4.77 -13.99 11.38
N LEU A 160 5.40 -12.86 11.68
CA LEU A 160 5.81 -12.49 13.04
C LEU A 160 4.59 -12.40 13.97
N ALA A 161 3.50 -11.77 13.51
CA ALA A 161 2.26 -11.68 14.27
C ALA A 161 1.66 -13.06 14.56
N GLN A 162 1.60 -13.96 13.57
CA GLN A 162 1.12 -15.33 13.76
C GLN A 162 2.00 -16.12 14.75
N GLY A 163 3.32 -15.98 14.65
CA GLY A 163 4.26 -16.60 15.59
C GLY A 163 4.04 -16.12 17.03
N GLY A 164 3.88 -14.80 17.22
CA GLY A 164 3.59 -14.20 18.52
C GLY A 164 2.28 -14.70 19.15
N GLN A 165 1.22 -14.84 18.34
CA GLN A 165 -0.05 -15.39 18.85
C GLN A 165 0.09 -16.86 19.30
N ARG A 166 0.84 -17.68 18.55
CA ARG A 166 1.11 -19.07 18.94
C ARG A 166 1.94 -19.15 20.23
N ALA A 167 2.97 -18.33 20.35
CA ALA A 167 3.80 -18.28 21.56
C ALA A 167 2.99 -17.86 22.79
N LYS A 168 2.16 -16.82 22.66
CA LYS A 168 1.24 -16.37 23.72
C LYS A 168 0.28 -17.49 24.14
N HIS A 169 -0.34 -18.17 23.17
CA HIS A 169 -1.25 -19.27 23.46
C HIS A 169 -0.55 -20.41 24.22
N ASN A 170 0.63 -20.83 23.75
CA ASN A 170 1.41 -21.89 24.40
C ASN A 170 1.83 -21.51 25.82
N PHE A 171 2.22 -20.26 26.05
CA PHE A 171 2.56 -19.77 27.38
C PHE A 171 1.38 -19.86 28.34
N ILE A 172 0.20 -19.37 27.93
CA ILE A 172 -1.02 -19.41 28.75
C ILE A 172 -1.36 -20.86 29.10
N MET A 173 -1.39 -21.76 28.11
CA MET A 173 -1.72 -23.17 28.34
C MET A 173 -0.78 -23.85 29.32
N ARG A 174 0.53 -23.57 29.23
CA ARG A 174 1.52 -24.11 30.18
C ARG A 174 1.35 -23.51 31.57
N ALA A 175 1.22 -22.20 31.67
CA ALA A 175 1.02 -21.53 32.96
C ALA A 175 -0.26 -21.99 33.67
N SER A 176 -1.36 -22.15 32.95
CA SER A 176 -2.61 -22.68 33.50
C SER A 176 -2.48 -24.13 33.96
N LYS A 177 -1.71 -24.96 33.25
CA LYS A 177 -1.43 -26.33 33.69
C LYS A 177 -0.64 -26.33 35.00
N GLU A 178 0.47 -25.60 35.06
CA GLU A 178 1.30 -25.51 36.27
C GLU A 178 0.51 -24.94 37.47
N GLN A 179 -0.43 -24.02 37.22
CA GLN A 179 -1.34 -23.51 38.25
C GLN A 179 -2.29 -24.59 38.79
N VAL A 180 -2.83 -25.44 37.92
CA VAL A 180 -3.68 -26.57 38.34
C VAL A 180 -2.86 -27.58 39.12
N ASP A 181 -1.69 -27.96 38.62
CA ASP A 181 -0.80 -28.92 39.29
C ASP A 181 -0.41 -28.43 40.69
N LEU A 182 -0.11 -27.13 40.86
CA LEU A 182 0.17 -26.53 42.18
C LEU A 182 -1.02 -26.56 43.15
N LEU A 183 -2.26 -26.45 42.64
CA LEU A 183 -3.47 -26.47 43.46
C LEU A 183 -3.90 -27.89 43.85
N GLU A 184 -3.51 -28.91 43.08
CA GLU A 184 -3.78 -30.32 43.40
C GLU A 184 -2.81 -30.88 44.46
N ASP A 185 -1.65 -30.25 44.65
CA ASP A 185 -0.63 -30.60 45.67
C ASP A 185 -0.94 -30.03 47.09
N TYR A 186 -2.09 -29.36 47.29
CA TYR A 186 -2.59 -28.83 48.57
C TYR A 186 -3.86 -29.54 49.05
#